data_AF-A0AA36JHT0-F1
#
_entry.id   AF-A0AA36JHT0-F1
#
_cell.length_a   1.000
_cell.length_b   1.000
_cell.length_c   1.000
_cell.angle_alpha   90.00
_cell.angle_beta   90.00
_cell.angle_gamma   90.00
#
_symmetry.space_group_name_H-M   'P 1'
#
loop_
_entity.id
_entity.type
_entity.pdbx_description
1 polymer ?
#
loop_
_entity_poly.entity_id
_entity_poly.type
_entity_poly.pdbx_seq_one_letter_code
_entity_poly.pdbx_strand_id
1 'polypeptide(L)'
;MDRAAQVARENAEIRGHVVDPNLREKYETSPQTALSDALSDTEAPPNSLVTYRNGKKEYIPEDVLSGKVLGLLFGANGPVCCGFVRVLAKVYKAVKKEETDPFEVVYVSADTSRREFNRFVKTMPWLAVPFRDNTATFYRFGVPTDVRAWPKLVILGPENEVKYNDVSQIVRTCNEEKKPWAFGSILASSWNETFIKRRFQALFGPAWSAE
;
A
#
# COMPACT_ATOMS: atom_id res chain seq x y z
N MET A 1 9.59 22.65 13.39
CA MET A 1 9.85 21.32 12.79
C MET A 1 8.94 20.28 13.42
N ASP A 2 8.02 19.73 12.62
CA ASP A 2 7.00 18.78 13.09
C ASP A 2 7.66 17.46 13.52
N ARG A 3 7.39 17.00 14.75
CA ARG A 3 7.89 15.72 15.27
C ARG A 3 7.50 14.55 14.36
N ALA A 4 6.34 14.61 13.69
CA ALA A 4 5.94 13.65 12.68
C ALA A 4 6.87 13.65 11.46
N ALA A 5 7.24 14.84 10.98
CA ALA A 5 8.14 15.01 9.84
C ALA A 5 9.57 14.60 10.23
N GLN A 6 10.00 14.86 11.46
CA GLN A 6 11.29 14.43 11.98
C GLN A 6 11.34 12.92 12.19
N VAL A 7 10.31 12.30 12.77
CA VAL A 7 10.20 10.82 12.88
C VAL A 7 10.09 10.18 11.49
N ALA A 8 9.38 10.80 10.55
CA ALA A 8 9.31 10.33 9.17
C ALA A 8 10.66 10.49 8.44
N ARG A 9 11.40 11.58 8.69
CA ARG A 9 12.75 11.80 8.14
C ARG A 9 13.78 10.87 8.79
N GLU A 10 13.79 10.73 10.11
CA GLU A 10 14.65 9.80 10.85
C GLU A 10 14.35 8.35 10.45
N ASN A 11 13.08 7.97 10.24
CA ASN A 11 12.74 6.64 9.71
C ASN A 11 12.97 6.48 8.19
N ALA A 12 12.92 7.56 7.40
CA ALA A 12 13.29 7.53 5.98
C ALA A 12 14.82 7.52 5.77
N GLU A 13 15.58 8.09 6.70
CA GLU A 13 17.05 8.03 6.79
C GLU A 13 17.54 6.68 7.32
N ILE A 14 16.68 5.89 7.99
CA ILE A 14 16.83 4.43 8.12
C ILE A 14 16.53 3.80 6.74
N ARG A 15 17.44 4.08 5.80
CA ARG A 15 17.66 3.49 4.48
C ARG A 15 16.46 2.74 3.88
N GLY A 16 15.89 3.36 2.84
CA GLY A 16 15.43 2.63 1.68
C GLY A 16 16.41 1.49 1.34
N HIS A 17 15.84 0.30 1.11
CA HIS A 17 16.48 -1.02 1.12
C HIS A 17 16.80 -1.58 2.52
N VAL A 18 15.78 -2.15 3.14
CA VAL A 18 15.96 -3.45 3.81
C VAL A 18 14.91 -4.41 3.26
N VAL A 19 15.12 -4.80 2.00
CA VAL A 19 15.16 -6.23 1.75
C VAL A 19 16.28 -6.74 2.65
N ASP A 20 16.00 -7.65 3.58
CA ASP A 20 17.05 -8.28 4.39
C ASP A 20 18.23 -8.60 3.45
N PRO A 21 19.43 -8.02 3.63
CA PRO A 21 20.52 -8.19 2.69
C PRO A 21 20.85 -9.65 2.43
N ASN A 22 20.57 -10.52 3.41
CA ASN A 22 20.77 -11.97 3.33
C ASN A 22 19.67 -12.68 2.53
N LEU A 23 18.53 -12.04 2.33
CA LEU A 23 17.42 -12.54 1.53
C LEU A 23 17.34 -11.85 0.16
N ARG A 24 18.11 -10.78 -0.08
CA ARG A 24 18.13 -10.03 -1.34
C ARG A 24 18.34 -10.92 -2.56
N GLU A 25 19.31 -11.81 -2.51
CA GLU A 25 19.58 -12.78 -3.58
C GLU A 25 18.40 -13.75 -3.79
N LYS A 26 17.76 -14.22 -2.70
CA LYS A 26 16.55 -15.05 -2.76
C LYS A 26 15.36 -14.31 -3.41
N TYR A 27 15.26 -13.00 -3.21
CA TYR A 27 14.19 -12.18 -3.78
C TYR A 27 14.48 -11.77 -5.23
N GLU A 28 15.74 -11.49 -5.59
CA GLU A 28 16.17 -11.22 -6.95
C GLU A 28 16.05 -12.46 -7.86
N THR A 29 16.20 -13.66 -7.29
CA THR A 29 16.10 -14.96 -8.00
C THR A 29 14.72 -15.61 -7.94
N SER A 30 13.80 -15.11 -7.12
CA SER A 30 12.40 -15.60 -7.10
C SER A 30 11.70 -15.23 -8.41
N PRO A 31 10.77 -16.08 -8.92
CA PRO A 31 9.98 -15.74 -10.09
C PRO A 31 9.33 -14.38 -9.86
N GLN A 32 9.67 -13.42 -10.73
CA GLN A 32 9.12 -12.08 -10.66
C GLN A 32 7.67 -12.09 -11.14
N THR A 33 6.75 -12.70 -10.37
CA THR A 33 5.31 -12.56 -10.61
C THR A 33 4.97 -11.09 -10.48
N ALA A 34 4.68 -10.43 -11.60
CA ALA A 34 4.36 -9.01 -11.62
C ALA A 34 3.12 -8.76 -10.76
N LEU A 35 2.94 -7.54 -10.22
CA LEU A 35 1.71 -7.21 -9.49
C LEU A 35 0.48 -7.38 -10.40
N SER A 36 0.64 -7.14 -11.70
CA SER A 36 -0.35 -7.45 -12.75
C SER A 36 -0.68 -8.94 -12.80
N ASP A 37 0.30 -9.84 -12.70
CA ASP A 37 0.04 -11.29 -12.60
C ASP A 37 -0.72 -11.63 -11.31
N ALA A 38 -0.41 -10.94 -10.20
CA ALA A 38 -1.16 -11.05 -8.94
C ALA A 38 -2.60 -10.48 -9.04
N LEU A 39 -2.90 -9.74 -10.10
CA LEU A 39 -4.22 -9.17 -10.41
C LEU A 39 -4.80 -9.70 -11.73
N SER A 40 -4.23 -10.75 -12.31
CA SER A 40 -4.71 -11.34 -13.57
C SER A 40 -5.85 -12.34 -13.34
N ASP A 41 -6.78 -12.41 -14.28
CA ASP A 41 -7.81 -13.45 -14.37
C ASP A 41 -7.95 -13.88 -15.83
N THR A 42 -8.00 -15.18 -16.08
CA THR A 42 -8.16 -15.73 -17.43
C THR A 42 -9.51 -15.38 -18.05
N GLU A 43 -10.50 -15.07 -17.22
CA GLU A 43 -11.83 -14.63 -17.65
C GLU A 43 -11.95 -13.11 -17.75
N ALA A 44 -10.88 -12.35 -17.49
CA ALA A 44 -10.90 -10.90 -17.54
C ALA A 44 -11.01 -10.38 -18.99
N PRO A 45 -11.76 -9.29 -19.22
CA PRO A 45 -11.62 -8.51 -20.44
C PRO A 45 -10.15 -8.09 -20.72
N PRO A 46 -9.77 -7.87 -21.99
CA PRO A 46 -8.43 -7.38 -22.32
C PRO A 46 -8.05 -6.12 -21.54
N ASN A 47 -6.78 -6.02 -21.10
CA ASN A 47 -6.23 -4.88 -20.35
C ASN A 47 -6.99 -4.55 -19.05
N SER A 48 -7.56 -5.57 -18.41
CA SER A 48 -8.25 -5.41 -17.13
C SER A 48 -7.66 -6.28 -16.04
N LEU A 49 -7.72 -5.77 -14.82
CA LEU A 49 -7.26 -6.39 -13.60
C LEU A 49 -8.46 -6.87 -12.79
N VAL A 50 -8.41 -8.09 -12.29
CA VAL A 50 -9.40 -8.59 -11.33
C VAL A 50 -9.07 -8.08 -9.94
N THR A 51 -10.09 -7.61 -9.23
CA THR A 51 -9.93 -7.18 -7.85
C THR A 51 -11.20 -7.42 -7.04
N TYR A 52 -11.10 -7.24 -5.73
CA TYR A 52 -12.24 -7.22 -4.84
C TYR A 52 -12.31 -5.87 -4.10
N ARG A 53 -13.45 -5.20 -4.21
CA ARG A 53 -13.76 -3.95 -3.50
C ARG A 53 -15.10 -4.10 -2.80
N ASN A 54 -15.18 -3.74 -1.52
CA ASN A 54 -16.39 -3.90 -0.70
C ASN A 54 -16.99 -5.33 -0.74
N GLY A 55 -16.13 -6.35 -0.89
CA GLY A 55 -16.51 -7.76 -0.96
C GLY A 55 -17.12 -8.23 -2.28
N LYS A 56 -17.10 -7.41 -3.33
CA LYS A 56 -17.53 -7.78 -4.68
C LYS A 56 -16.31 -7.96 -5.59
N LYS A 57 -16.31 -9.00 -6.41
CA LYS A 57 -15.36 -9.16 -7.52
C LYS A 57 -15.69 -8.10 -8.57
N GLU A 58 -14.69 -7.39 -9.06
CA GLU A 58 -14.81 -6.41 -10.14
C GLU A 58 -13.60 -6.52 -11.08
N TYR A 59 -13.78 -6.06 -12.31
CA TYR A 59 -12.69 -5.86 -13.27
C TYR A 59 -12.48 -4.36 -13.42
N ILE A 60 -11.24 -3.92 -13.25
CA ILE A 60 -10.85 -2.51 -13.43
C ILE A 60 -9.87 -2.41 -14.59
N PRO A 61 -9.88 -1.31 -15.36
CA PRO A 61 -8.82 -1.06 -16.33
C PRO A 61 -7.43 -1.04 -15.67
N GLU A 62 -6.41 -1.56 -16.34
CA GLU A 62 -5.03 -1.61 -15.80
C GLU A 62 -4.45 -0.21 -15.52
N ASP A 63 -4.86 0.79 -16.31
CA ASP A 63 -4.44 2.19 -16.15
C ASP A 63 -4.94 2.83 -14.82
N VAL A 64 -5.91 2.21 -14.14
CA VAL A 64 -6.37 2.64 -12.81
C VAL A 64 -5.23 2.57 -11.80
N LEU A 65 -4.26 1.67 -11.97
CA LEU A 65 -3.09 1.55 -11.10
C LEU A 65 -1.83 2.17 -11.69
N SER A 66 -1.78 2.31 -13.02
CA SER A 66 -0.62 2.86 -13.71
C SER A 66 -0.29 4.28 -13.26
N GLY A 67 0.98 4.54 -12.96
CA GLY A 67 1.46 5.86 -12.55
C GLY A 67 1.05 6.29 -11.13
N LYS A 68 0.35 5.44 -10.36
CA LYS A 68 -0.01 5.72 -8.96
C LYS A 68 1.06 5.20 -8.01
N VAL A 69 1.14 5.81 -6.82
CA VAL A 69 1.76 5.14 -5.67
C VAL A 69 0.79 4.13 -5.11
N LEU A 70 1.30 2.92 -4.90
CA LEU A 70 0.52 1.81 -4.39
C LEU A 70 0.96 1.48 -2.97
N GLY A 71 0.00 1.41 -2.05
CA GLY A 71 0.19 0.78 -0.75
C GLY A 71 -0.21 -0.69 -0.83
N LEU A 72 0.76 -1.61 -0.84
CA LEU A 72 0.49 -3.03 -0.74
C LEU A 72 0.31 -3.42 0.73
N LEU A 73 -0.93 -3.71 1.11
CA LEU A 73 -1.29 -4.13 2.46
C LEU A 73 -1.19 -5.65 2.57
N PHE A 74 -0.25 -6.16 3.35
CA PHE A 74 -0.10 -7.59 3.61
C PHE A 74 -0.67 -7.95 4.98
N GLY A 75 -1.44 -9.03 5.04
CA GLY A 75 -1.94 -9.58 6.29
C GLY A 75 -3.09 -10.56 6.10
N ALA A 76 -3.76 -10.88 7.20
CA ALA A 76 -4.90 -11.80 7.25
C ALA A 76 -5.99 -11.27 8.18
N ASN A 77 -7.21 -11.79 8.05
CA ASN A 77 -8.32 -11.48 8.93
C ASN A 77 -8.02 -11.92 10.36
N GLY A 78 -7.84 -10.94 11.24
CA GLY A 78 -7.52 -11.17 12.65
C GLY A 78 -7.50 -9.86 13.44
N PRO A 79 -7.51 -9.92 14.79
CA PRO A 79 -7.69 -8.72 15.62
C PRO A 79 -6.69 -7.59 15.36
N VAL A 80 -5.41 -7.94 15.20
CA VAL A 80 -4.32 -6.97 14.97
C VAL A 80 -4.47 -6.29 13.61
N CYS A 81 -4.67 -7.07 12.55
CA CYS A 81 -4.87 -6.56 11.19
C CYS A 81 -6.16 -5.74 11.08
N CYS A 82 -7.27 -6.19 11.68
CA CYS A 82 -8.53 -5.44 11.74
C CYS A 82 -8.39 -4.12 12.51
N GLY A 83 -7.54 -4.07 13.54
CA GLY A 83 -7.18 -2.83 14.23
C GLY A 83 -6.46 -1.85 13.32
N PHE A 84 -5.43 -2.32 12.62
CA PHE A 84 -4.67 -1.50 11.69
C PHE A 84 -5.50 -1.02 10.50
N VAL A 85 -6.33 -1.87 9.90
CA VAL A 85 -7.18 -1.48 8.76
C VAL A 85 -8.13 -0.35 9.11
N ARG A 86 -8.67 -0.33 10.34
CA ARG A 86 -9.48 0.80 10.82
C ARG A 86 -8.70 2.11 10.88
N VAL A 87 -7.41 2.04 11.24
CA VAL A 87 -6.51 3.20 11.27
C VAL A 87 -6.16 3.63 9.84
N LEU A 88 -5.73 2.68 9.01
CA LEU A 88 -5.37 2.91 7.62
C LEU A 88 -6.53 3.48 6.82
N ALA A 89 -7.78 3.04 7.04
CA ALA A 89 -8.95 3.60 6.36
C ALA A 89 -9.13 5.12 6.62
N LYS A 90 -8.79 5.60 7.82
CA LYS A 90 -8.84 7.05 8.13
C LYS A 90 -7.75 7.81 7.39
N VAL A 91 -6.53 7.28 7.38
CA VAL A 91 -5.39 7.86 6.67
C VAL A 91 -5.63 7.86 5.16
N TYR A 92 -6.07 6.73 4.62
CA TYR A 92 -6.44 6.57 3.23
C TYR A 92 -7.48 7.60 2.79
N LYS A 93 -8.57 7.77 3.56
CA LYS A 93 -9.59 8.79 3.25
C LYS A 93 -9.06 10.24 3.31
N ALA A 94 -8.09 10.51 4.18
CA ALA A 94 -7.50 11.84 4.28
C ALA A 94 -6.59 12.16 3.09
N VAL A 95 -5.89 11.14 2.55
CA VAL A 95 -4.95 11.28 1.43
C VAL A 95 -5.64 11.13 0.06
N LYS A 96 -6.61 10.22 -0.03
CA LYS A 96 -7.43 9.96 -1.22
C LYS A 96 -8.81 10.60 -1.03
N LYS A 97 -8.91 11.89 -1.39
CA LYS A 97 -10.16 12.65 -1.39
C LYS A 97 -10.97 12.41 -2.65
N GLU A 98 -10.28 12.19 -3.77
CA GLU A 98 -10.87 11.94 -5.08
C GLU A 98 -10.37 10.61 -5.67
N GLU A 99 -11.17 9.96 -6.52
CA GLU A 99 -10.76 8.73 -7.21
C GLU A 99 -9.55 8.93 -8.14
N THR A 100 -9.38 10.18 -8.63
CA THR A 100 -8.25 10.57 -9.47
C THR A 100 -6.95 10.71 -8.69
N ASP A 101 -6.98 10.66 -7.36
CA ASP A 101 -5.79 10.85 -6.55
C ASP A 101 -4.73 9.77 -6.84
N PRO A 102 -3.45 10.16 -6.81
CA PRO A 102 -2.32 9.33 -7.22
C PRO A 102 -1.97 8.24 -6.19
N PHE A 103 -2.83 7.99 -5.20
CA PHE A 103 -2.63 6.97 -4.18
C PHE A 103 -3.75 5.93 -4.24
N GLU A 104 -3.36 4.66 -4.18
CA GLU A 104 -4.27 3.53 -4.08
C GLU A 104 -3.69 2.46 -3.15
N VAL A 105 -4.55 1.67 -2.51
CA VAL A 105 -4.13 0.54 -1.67
C VAL A 105 -4.60 -0.77 -2.31
N VAL A 106 -3.74 -1.78 -2.30
CA VAL A 106 -4.07 -3.14 -2.75
C VAL A 106 -3.79 -4.11 -1.62
N TYR A 107 -4.82 -4.80 -1.15
CA TYR A 107 -4.70 -5.84 -0.14
C TYR A 107 -4.18 -7.14 -0.75
N VAL A 108 -3.13 -7.69 -0.15
CA VAL A 108 -2.52 -8.99 -0.47
C VAL A 108 -2.80 -9.93 0.70
N SER A 109 -3.72 -10.86 0.46
CA SER A 109 -4.26 -11.72 1.52
C SER A 109 -3.36 -12.92 1.82
N ALA A 110 -3.20 -13.19 3.12
CA ALA A 110 -2.75 -14.46 3.69
C ALA A 110 -3.88 -15.16 4.48
N ASP A 111 -5.14 -14.84 4.19
CA ASP A 111 -6.29 -15.54 4.78
C ASP A 111 -6.24 -17.03 4.46
N THR A 112 -6.69 -17.86 5.39
CA THR A 112 -6.67 -19.32 5.19
C THR A 112 -7.92 -19.84 4.49
N SER A 113 -8.97 -19.00 4.41
CA SER A 113 -10.23 -19.36 3.76
C SER A 113 -10.84 -18.21 2.97
N ARG A 114 -11.53 -18.56 1.88
CA ARG A 114 -12.31 -17.60 1.07
C ARG A 114 -13.31 -16.82 1.92
N ARG A 115 -13.88 -17.46 2.95
CA ARG A 115 -14.86 -16.86 3.86
C ARG A 115 -14.23 -15.75 4.71
N GLU A 116 -13.03 -15.96 5.22
CA GLU A 116 -12.29 -14.96 5.99
C GLU A 116 -11.88 -13.77 5.12
N PHE A 117 -11.34 -14.06 3.94
CA PHE A 117 -11.02 -13.05 2.93
C PHE A 117 -12.23 -12.19 2.58
N ASN A 118 -13.35 -12.82 2.20
CA ASN A 118 -14.58 -12.10 1.83
C ASN A 118 -15.11 -11.24 2.98
N ARG A 119 -14.96 -11.70 4.22
CA ARG A 119 -15.37 -10.92 5.40
C ARG A 119 -14.47 -9.70 5.58
N PHE A 120 -13.16 -9.87 5.39
CA PHE A 120 -12.19 -8.82 5.66
C PHE A 120 -12.20 -7.75 4.56
N VAL A 121 -12.26 -8.13 3.28
CA VAL A 121 -12.31 -7.19 2.16
C VAL A 121 -13.56 -6.29 2.20
N LYS A 122 -14.68 -6.78 2.76
CA LYS A 122 -15.87 -5.93 3.01
C LYS A 122 -15.61 -4.76 3.95
N THR A 123 -14.55 -4.80 4.75
CA THR A 123 -14.20 -3.74 5.71
C THR A 123 -13.26 -2.69 5.12
N MET A 124 -12.80 -2.88 3.88
CA MET A 124 -11.78 -2.07 3.23
C MET A 124 -12.37 -1.27 2.07
N PRO A 125 -12.06 0.03 1.95
CA PRO A 125 -12.55 0.87 0.85
C PRO A 125 -11.72 0.76 -0.44
N TRP A 126 -10.66 -0.05 -0.43
CA TRP A 126 -9.65 -0.16 -1.49
C TRP A 126 -9.69 -1.54 -2.16
N LEU A 127 -8.71 -1.79 -3.02
CA LEU A 127 -8.62 -2.98 -3.86
C LEU A 127 -8.03 -4.18 -3.12
N ALA A 128 -8.27 -5.38 -3.62
CA ALA A 128 -7.61 -6.59 -3.14
C ALA A 128 -7.24 -7.51 -4.30
N VAL A 129 -6.10 -8.18 -4.19
CA VAL A 129 -5.77 -9.28 -5.10
C VAL A 129 -6.79 -10.41 -4.92
N PRO A 130 -7.06 -11.22 -5.95
CA PRO A 130 -7.89 -12.40 -5.80
C PRO A 130 -7.36 -13.33 -4.70
N PHE A 131 -8.27 -13.95 -3.96
CA PHE A 131 -7.86 -14.97 -2.99
C PHE A 131 -7.36 -16.22 -3.71
N ARG A 132 -6.06 -16.48 -3.53
CA ARG A 132 -5.25 -17.61 -3.98
C ARG A 132 -4.00 -17.66 -3.10
N ASP A 133 -3.11 -18.62 -3.38
CA ASP A 133 -1.79 -18.61 -2.75
C ASP A 133 -0.99 -17.39 -3.23
N ASN A 134 -0.75 -16.45 -2.29
CA ASN A 134 0.00 -15.23 -2.52
C ASN A 134 1.43 -15.30 -1.94
N THR A 135 1.90 -16.46 -1.49
CA THR A 135 3.22 -16.60 -0.85
C THR A 135 4.37 -16.09 -1.73
N ALA A 136 4.31 -16.29 -3.04
CA ALA A 136 5.29 -15.71 -3.98
C ALA A 136 5.30 -14.18 -3.94
N THR A 137 4.13 -13.53 -3.87
CA THR A 137 3.98 -12.08 -3.75
C THR A 137 4.54 -11.58 -2.42
N PHE A 138 4.28 -12.28 -1.31
CA PHE A 138 4.87 -11.95 -0.01
C PHE A 138 6.40 -11.97 -0.06
N TYR A 139 6.98 -13.02 -0.65
CA TYR A 139 8.42 -13.09 -0.84
C TYR A 139 8.91 -11.95 -1.73
N ARG A 140 8.34 -11.71 -2.91
CA ARG A 140 8.76 -10.64 -3.82
C ARG A 140 8.92 -9.28 -3.12
N PHE A 141 8.02 -8.95 -2.20
CA PHE A 141 8.04 -7.67 -1.47
C PHE A 141 8.71 -7.73 -0.10
N GLY A 142 9.45 -8.79 0.21
CA GLY A 142 10.22 -8.90 1.46
C GLY A 142 9.36 -9.04 2.72
N VAL A 143 8.12 -9.51 2.57
CA VAL A 143 7.18 -9.67 3.69
C VAL A 143 7.23 -11.10 4.20
N PRO A 144 7.63 -11.34 5.47
CA PRO A 144 7.60 -12.67 6.06
C PRO A 144 6.18 -13.23 6.08
N THR A 145 6.04 -14.54 5.89
CA THR A 145 4.76 -15.24 6.05
C THR A 145 4.41 -15.54 7.52
N ASP A 146 5.26 -15.10 8.46
CA ASP A 146 5.00 -15.20 9.90
C ASP A 146 3.92 -14.19 10.31
N VAL A 147 2.80 -14.70 10.82
CA VAL A 147 1.63 -13.92 11.25
C VAL A 147 1.99 -12.82 12.25
N ARG A 148 3.03 -13.02 13.07
CA ARG A 148 3.49 -12.05 14.07
C ARG A 148 4.06 -10.77 13.45
N ALA A 149 4.48 -10.84 12.18
CA ALA A 149 5.03 -9.71 11.43
C ALA A 149 3.95 -8.90 10.70
N TRP A 150 2.67 -9.23 10.84
CA TRP A 150 1.55 -8.57 10.15
C TRP A 150 0.76 -7.65 11.09
N PRO A 151 0.12 -6.59 10.54
CA PRO A 151 0.10 -6.19 9.13
C PRO A 151 1.34 -5.41 8.70
N LYS A 152 1.71 -5.54 7.42
CA LYS A 152 2.72 -4.69 6.77
C LYS A 152 2.09 -3.86 5.66
N LEU A 153 2.58 -2.63 5.48
CA LEU A 153 2.20 -1.78 4.36
C LEU A 153 3.45 -1.37 3.58
N VAL A 154 3.65 -1.98 2.41
CA VAL A 154 4.75 -1.68 1.50
C VAL A 154 4.30 -0.56 0.55
N ILE A 155 5.14 0.42 0.28
CA ILE A 155 4.86 1.52 -0.65
C ILE A 155 5.66 1.32 -1.93
N LEU A 156 4.94 1.28 -3.06
CA LEU A 156 5.51 1.27 -4.39
C LEU A 156 5.37 2.64 -5.04
N GLY A 157 6.42 3.06 -5.75
CA GLY A 157 6.39 4.23 -6.62
C GLY A 157 5.59 3.99 -7.91
N PRO A 158 5.41 5.04 -8.72
CA PRO A 158 4.71 4.97 -10.02
C PRO A 158 5.29 3.97 -11.03
N GLU A 159 6.57 3.59 -10.86
CA GLU A 159 7.28 2.63 -11.73
C GLU A 159 7.34 1.23 -11.10
N ASN A 160 6.49 0.96 -10.10
CA ASN A 160 6.42 -0.29 -9.33
C ASN A 160 7.68 -0.61 -8.50
N GLU A 161 8.55 0.37 -8.28
CA GLU A 161 9.72 0.24 -7.43
C GLU A 161 9.34 0.35 -5.95
N VAL A 162 9.94 -0.48 -5.09
CA VAL A 162 9.70 -0.41 -3.64
C VAL A 162 10.37 0.85 -3.08
N LYS A 163 9.57 1.81 -2.61
CA LYS A 163 10.05 3.02 -1.93
C LYS A 163 10.19 2.80 -0.43
N TYR A 164 9.21 2.14 0.17
CA TYR A 164 9.21 1.80 1.60
C TYR A 164 8.75 0.36 1.80
N ASN A 165 9.52 -0.41 2.57
CA ASN A 165 9.24 -1.82 2.85
C ASN A 165 8.20 -2.02 3.98
N ASP A 166 8.03 -1.05 4.88
CA ASP A 166 6.96 -1.06 5.88
C ASP A 166 6.71 0.34 6.44
N VAL A 167 5.51 0.89 6.19
CA VAL A 167 5.07 2.17 6.76
C VAL A 167 3.94 2.01 7.78
N SER A 168 3.71 0.80 8.29
CA SER A 168 2.64 0.52 9.24
C SER A 168 2.73 1.36 10.53
N GLN A 169 3.94 1.57 11.06
CA GLN A 169 4.14 2.44 12.23
C GLN A 169 3.85 3.90 11.92
N ILE A 170 4.28 4.39 10.76
CA ILE A 170 4.01 5.76 10.30
C ILE A 170 2.51 6.00 10.23
N VAL A 171 1.74 5.07 9.64
CA VAL A 171 0.27 5.16 9.58
C VAL A 171 -0.36 5.26 10.99
N ARG A 172 0.16 4.50 11.96
CA ARG A 172 -0.30 4.57 13.37
C ARG A 172 0.00 5.93 13.97
N THR A 173 1.24 6.40 13.86
CA THR A 173 1.68 7.70 14.37
C THR A 173 0.85 8.85 13.77
N CYS A 174 0.65 8.89 12.45
CA CYS A 174 -0.17 9.92 11.81
C CYS A 174 -1.60 9.96 12.39
N ASN A 175 -2.19 8.80 12.69
CA ASN A 175 -3.52 8.75 13.30
C ASN A 175 -3.50 9.12 14.79
N GLU A 176 -2.51 8.67 15.56
CA GLU A 176 -2.34 8.98 16.99
C GLU A 176 -2.17 10.48 17.24
N GLU A 177 -1.37 11.13 16.39
CA GLU A 177 -1.18 12.59 16.42
C GLU A 177 -2.38 13.37 15.85
N LYS A 178 -3.42 12.68 15.38
CA LYS A 178 -4.60 13.28 14.72
C LYS A 178 -4.23 14.09 13.48
N LYS A 179 -3.17 13.70 12.78
CA LYS A 179 -2.67 14.28 11.52
C LYS A 179 -2.63 13.23 10.41
N PRO A 180 -3.76 12.61 10.04
CA PRO A 180 -3.79 11.55 9.02
C PRO A 180 -3.29 12.02 7.64
N TRP A 181 -3.39 13.32 7.38
CA TRP A 181 -2.91 13.97 6.16
C TRP A 181 -1.37 13.99 6.04
N ALA A 182 -0.64 13.91 7.16
CA ALA A 182 0.84 13.93 7.17
C ALA A 182 1.43 12.74 6.41
N PHE A 183 0.69 11.62 6.34
CA PHE A 183 1.06 10.48 5.54
C PHE A 183 1.22 10.83 4.04
N GLY A 184 0.37 11.72 3.52
CA GLY A 184 0.45 12.20 2.14
C GLY A 184 1.80 12.86 1.84
N SER A 185 2.37 13.62 2.77
CA SER A 185 3.70 14.25 2.61
C SER A 185 4.84 13.25 2.55
N ILE A 186 4.68 12.11 3.21
CA ILE A 186 5.67 11.04 3.19
C ILE A 186 5.64 10.39 1.81
N LEU A 187 4.44 10.09 1.31
CA LEU A 187 4.24 9.61 -0.07
C LEU A 187 4.68 10.66 -1.11
N ALA A 188 4.59 11.95 -0.76
CA ALA A 188 5.07 13.05 -1.58
C ALA A 188 6.61 13.07 -1.76
N SER A 189 7.37 12.20 -1.10
CA SER A 189 8.78 11.99 -1.46
C SER A 189 8.98 10.82 -2.42
N SER A 190 7.93 10.02 -2.65
CA SER A 190 7.94 8.82 -3.49
C SER A 190 7.55 9.04 -4.96
N TRP A 191 6.90 10.15 -5.33
CA TRP A 191 6.70 10.48 -6.75
C TRP A 191 7.86 11.35 -7.31
N ASN A 192 7.84 11.63 -8.61
CA ASN A 192 8.72 12.66 -9.21
C ASN A 192 8.34 14.06 -8.66
N GLU A 193 9.23 14.69 -7.87
CA GLU A 193 9.02 15.93 -7.10
C GLU A 193 8.20 17.04 -7.80
N THR A 194 8.34 17.17 -9.13
CA THR A 194 7.68 18.23 -9.92
C THR A 194 6.18 18.00 -10.08
N PHE A 195 5.75 16.75 -10.27
CA PHE A 195 4.33 16.37 -10.39
C PHE A 195 3.61 16.50 -9.03
N ILE A 196 4.35 16.27 -7.94
CA ILE A 196 3.88 16.27 -6.55
C ILE A 196 3.52 17.64 -6.04
N LYS A 197 4.47 18.59 -6.11
CA LYS A 197 4.28 19.92 -5.54
C LYS A 197 3.04 20.56 -6.13
N ARG A 198 2.85 20.40 -7.45
CA ARG A 198 1.65 20.88 -8.17
C ARG A 198 0.37 20.20 -7.72
N ARG A 199 0.35 18.86 -7.62
CA ARG A 199 -0.88 18.11 -7.32
C ARG A 199 -1.29 18.16 -5.85
N PHE A 200 -0.33 18.07 -4.91
CA PHE A 200 -0.62 18.25 -3.48
C PHE A 200 -1.01 19.70 -3.14
N GLN A 201 -0.34 20.71 -3.71
CA GLN A 201 -0.75 22.11 -3.50
C GLN A 201 -2.16 22.36 -4.04
N ALA A 202 -2.55 21.73 -5.15
CA ALA A 202 -3.90 21.84 -5.69
C ALA A 202 -4.97 21.22 -4.76
N LEU A 203 -4.68 20.06 -4.15
CA LEU A 203 -5.65 19.29 -3.35
C LEU A 203 -5.73 19.70 -1.86
N PHE A 204 -4.68 20.30 -1.33
CA PHE A 204 -4.56 20.62 0.10
C PHE A 204 -4.19 22.09 0.38
N GLY A 205 -4.00 22.90 -0.66
CA GLY A 205 -3.72 24.33 -0.57
C GLY A 205 -2.26 24.66 -0.25
N PRO A 206 -1.87 25.95 -0.35
CA PRO A 206 -0.49 26.40 -0.19
C PRO A 206 0.09 26.28 1.23
N ALA A 207 -0.74 25.99 2.25
CA ALA A 207 -0.34 25.91 3.65
C ALA A 207 0.66 24.78 3.99
N TRP A 208 0.92 23.87 3.05
CA TRP A 208 1.81 22.73 3.26
C TRP A 208 3.30 23.00 2.98
N SER A 209 3.64 24.23 2.57
CA SER A 209 5.00 24.54 2.12
C SER A 209 5.89 25.16 3.21
N ALA A 210 5.60 24.93 4.50
CA ALA A 210 6.34 25.57 5.60
C ALA A 210 6.96 24.55 6.56
N GLU A 211 8.29 24.69 6.71
CA GLU A 211 9.28 24.03 7.60
C GLU A 211 10.04 22.80 7.08
#